data_AF-A0A9Q9STC1-F1
#
_entry.id   AF-A0A9Q9STC1-F1
#
_cell.length_a   1.000
_cell.length_b   1.000
_cell.length_c   1.000
_cell.angle_alpha   90.00
_cell.angle_beta   90.00
_cell.angle_gamma   90.00
#
_symmetry.space_group_name_H-M   'P 1'
#
loop_
_entity.id
_entity.type
_entity.pdbx_description
1 polymer ?
#
loop_
_entity_poly.entity_id
_entity_poly.type
_entity_poly.pdbx_seq_one_letter_code
_entity_poly.pdbx_strand_id
1 'polypeptide(L)'
;MDSCHSGEATRGNDCHVRGLNTIDTTVRPTESLVATEAELIETNGRNLTLGSGWLPQPQGYVLLAACRRNESAFEYAFDGKEFNGVLTYWLLDSLYSLDPGLTYKVLQDRILAKINSQFQRQTPQLQGEGDRVVFGNDCVSLQYAVDVMKVDQNKGLFLNAGQVQGLRQGAQFAIYPYGTTDFTSVKQPLALAEITKLGATESWCEITEVFRKEPIEQGSQALLINPKSIKLVQKIRLFTKTENELPPDVYQLQSQAWQTISDAIVTGQGWVELASDHETANYQITLNINGEYEICDPSGTPIKNLRPALRFTDADADITLVKRLVHLAKYRAVQQLDNYYQKSKLSGPKLALTVELAGKQIDYDPVEEPLPQPINDPGHTPTVNVGEWVFVRIRNDSSQALNVTALALQPDWSIEQVYPYGGGHFMTFYPGDEELLPLHTNLPNGYQEGQDIIKVFATVGTTDFHWLELPALDQPIIAMTGKTSGNPLDELLAAIAAEQPPTKNVETARYPAADWITKQVIVRTKLT
;
A
#
# COMPACT_ATOMS: atom_id res chain seq x y z
N MET A 1 21.84 3.80 14.95
CA MET A 1 22.24 4.67 16.07
C MET A 1 20.95 5.15 16.72
N ASP A 2 20.69 4.80 17.99
CA ASP A 2 19.37 5.02 18.64
C ASP A 2 19.29 6.43 19.28
N SER A 3 19.46 7.45 18.44
CA SER A 3 19.29 8.88 18.78
C SER A 3 19.09 9.70 17.51
N CYS A 4 17.83 10.06 17.19
CA CYS A 4 17.53 10.88 16.00
C CYS A 4 18.04 12.34 16.13
N HIS A 5 18.39 12.76 17.35
CA HIS A 5 18.99 14.06 17.67
C HIS A 5 20.34 13.86 18.37
N SER A 6 21.29 13.27 17.63
CA SER A 6 22.63 12.96 18.16
C SER A 6 23.29 14.20 18.75
N GLY A 7 23.75 14.11 20.00
CA GLY A 7 24.43 15.21 20.66
C GLY A 7 25.15 14.81 21.94
N GLU A 8 24.50 14.02 22.80
CA GLU A 8 25.11 13.46 24.02
C GLU A 8 24.51 12.11 24.43
N ALA A 9 25.20 11.40 25.33
CA ALA A 9 24.79 10.12 25.92
C ALA A 9 24.19 10.27 27.34
N THR A 10 23.76 11.47 27.71
CA THR A 10 23.27 11.82 29.05
C THR A 10 21.87 11.23 29.32
N ARG A 11 21.69 10.68 30.53
CA ARG A 11 20.49 9.95 30.97
C ARG A 11 19.80 10.67 32.14
N GLY A 12 18.50 10.45 32.30
CA GLY A 12 17.73 10.89 33.48
C GLY A 12 16.85 9.77 34.03
N ASN A 13 16.08 10.06 35.10
CA ASN A 13 15.57 9.04 36.02
C ASN A 13 14.15 8.46 35.77
N ASP A 14 13.25 9.08 34.98
CA ASP A 14 11.81 8.72 35.00
C ASP A 14 11.12 8.75 33.61
N CYS A 15 11.69 8.04 32.61
CA CYS A 15 11.32 8.06 31.18
C CYS A 15 11.80 9.32 30.44
N HIS A 16 12.91 9.18 29.71
CA HIS A 16 13.67 10.31 29.16
C HIS A 16 13.76 10.32 27.64
N VAL A 17 13.81 11.54 27.10
CA VAL A 17 14.11 11.87 25.71
C VAL A 17 15.63 11.88 25.53
N ARG A 18 16.17 11.12 24.56
CA ARG A 18 17.58 11.24 24.17
C ARG A 18 17.83 12.45 23.26
N GLY A 19 18.70 13.36 23.68
CA GLY A 19 19.21 14.46 22.84
C GLY A 19 19.82 15.61 23.64
N LEU A 20 20.50 16.53 22.95
CA LEU A 20 20.87 17.83 23.51
C LEU A 20 19.67 18.78 23.51
N ASN A 21 19.63 19.71 24.47
CA ASN A 21 18.72 20.85 24.46
C ASN A 21 19.12 21.95 23.45
N THR A 22 20.15 21.70 22.63
CA THR A 22 20.74 22.65 21.66
C THR A 22 21.00 21.95 20.34
N ILE A 23 20.83 22.67 19.23
CA ILE A 23 21.12 22.16 17.88
C ILE A 23 22.63 22.04 17.70
N ASP A 24 23.11 20.83 17.42
CA ASP A 24 24.48 20.60 16.95
C ASP A 24 24.65 21.24 15.56
N THR A 25 25.56 22.21 15.48
CA THR A 25 25.90 22.95 14.25
C THR A 25 27.31 22.60 13.75
N THR A 26 27.93 21.55 14.29
CA THR A 26 29.25 21.10 13.84
C THR A 26 29.19 20.56 12.41
N VAL A 27 30.12 21.02 11.58
CA VAL A 27 30.28 20.51 10.21
C VAL A 27 30.80 19.08 10.30
N ARG A 28 29.99 18.12 9.85
CA ARG A 28 30.38 16.70 9.80
C ARG A 28 31.40 16.51 8.65
N PRO A 29 32.50 15.77 8.86
CA PRO A 29 33.39 15.40 7.77
C PRO A 29 32.64 14.56 6.73
N THR A 30 32.74 14.94 5.46
CA THR A 30 32.16 14.20 4.33
C THR A 30 33.10 13.13 3.78
N GLU A 31 34.39 13.21 4.11
CA GLU A 31 35.39 12.21 3.73
C GLU A 31 35.20 10.90 4.52
N SER A 32 35.16 9.78 3.80
CA SER A 32 35.05 8.44 4.39
C SER A 32 36.29 8.09 5.21
N LEU A 33 36.08 7.72 6.48
CA LEU A 33 37.13 7.27 7.39
C LEU A 33 37.59 5.82 7.14
N VAL A 34 36.94 5.09 6.23
CA VAL A 34 37.13 3.64 6.03
C VAL A 34 38.00 3.34 4.79
N ALA A 35 37.75 4.06 3.70
CA ALA A 35 38.43 3.95 2.42
C ALA A 35 38.16 5.21 1.60
N THR A 36 39.04 5.53 0.65
CA THR A 36 38.84 6.65 -0.28
C THR A 36 37.68 6.36 -1.26
N GLU A 37 37.11 7.42 -1.83
CA GLU A 37 36.02 7.31 -2.82
C GLU A 37 36.41 6.43 -4.01
N ALA A 38 37.65 6.53 -4.50
CA ALA A 38 38.17 5.68 -5.57
C ALA A 38 38.23 4.18 -5.18
N GLU A 39 38.66 3.85 -3.97
CA GLU A 39 38.71 2.47 -3.48
C GLU A 39 37.30 1.87 -3.26
N LEU A 40 36.34 2.70 -2.84
CA LEU A 40 34.93 2.30 -2.73
C LEU A 40 34.27 2.06 -4.10
N ILE A 41 34.71 2.77 -5.14
CA ILE A 41 34.26 2.57 -6.53
C ILE A 41 34.90 1.31 -7.15
N GLU A 42 36.18 1.03 -6.89
CA GLU A 42 36.88 -0.14 -7.43
C GLU A 42 36.45 -1.48 -6.82
N THR A 43 35.98 -1.50 -5.56
CA THR A 43 35.57 -2.72 -4.82
C THR A 43 34.17 -3.24 -5.21
N ASN A 44 33.82 -3.06 -6.48
CA ASN A 44 32.45 -2.93 -6.97
C ASN A 44 31.54 -4.14 -6.69
N GLY A 45 30.28 -3.84 -6.33
CA GLY A 45 29.22 -4.82 -6.11
C GLY A 45 27.80 -4.25 -6.07
N ARG A 46 27.63 -2.94 -5.85
CA ARG A 46 26.32 -2.25 -5.91
C ARG A 46 26.52 -0.82 -6.41
N ASN A 47 25.69 -0.38 -7.36
CA ASN A 47 25.64 1.03 -7.77
C ASN A 47 25.20 1.89 -6.57
N LEU A 48 26.06 2.80 -6.13
CA LEU A 48 25.76 3.78 -5.09
C LEU A 48 25.74 5.17 -5.73
N THR A 49 24.59 5.54 -6.28
CA THR A 49 24.28 6.93 -6.63
C THR A 49 23.97 7.71 -5.36
N LEU A 50 24.77 8.71 -5.03
CA LEU A 50 24.54 9.56 -3.86
C LEU A 50 23.29 10.43 -4.08
N GLY A 51 22.36 10.37 -3.13
CA GLY A 51 21.09 11.08 -3.13
C GLY A 51 21.13 12.38 -2.33
N SER A 52 19.98 13.04 -2.24
CA SER A 52 19.82 14.39 -1.69
C SER A 52 20.45 14.57 -0.30
N GLY A 53 20.99 15.77 -0.05
CA GLY A 53 22.05 16.07 0.95
C GLY A 53 21.80 15.86 2.45
N TRP A 54 20.92 14.93 2.84
CA TRP A 54 20.87 14.34 4.19
C TRP A 54 21.17 12.83 4.21
N LEU A 55 20.89 12.07 3.14
CA LEU A 55 21.18 10.63 3.03
C LEU A 55 21.46 10.21 1.57
N PRO A 56 22.31 9.18 1.32
CA PRO A 56 22.47 8.58 -0.02
C PRO A 56 21.14 8.11 -0.62
N GLN A 57 21.09 7.78 -1.92
CA GLN A 57 19.90 7.08 -2.43
C GLN A 57 19.70 5.78 -1.62
N PRO A 58 18.45 5.43 -1.24
CA PRO A 58 18.13 4.26 -0.42
C PRO A 58 18.34 2.88 -1.11
N GLN A 59 19.50 2.69 -1.75
CA GLN A 59 20.00 1.45 -2.33
C GLN A 59 21.26 0.99 -1.58
N GLY A 60 21.45 -0.31 -1.40
CA GLY A 60 22.62 -0.89 -0.72
C GLY A 60 22.56 -0.91 0.81
N TYR A 61 21.63 -0.20 1.44
CA TYR A 61 21.52 -0.10 2.90
C TYR A 61 20.08 -0.26 3.43
N VAL A 62 19.98 -0.50 4.74
CA VAL A 62 18.74 -0.41 5.52
C VAL A 62 19.00 0.48 6.73
N LEU A 63 18.19 1.51 6.91
CA LEU A 63 18.21 2.40 8.07
C LEU A 63 16.94 2.24 8.89
N LEU A 64 17.11 1.84 10.15
CA LEU A 64 16.08 1.90 11.18
C LEU A 64 16.38 3.10 12.09
N ALA A 65 15.48 4.09 12.09
CA ALA A 65 15.52 5.24 12.98
C ALA A 65 14.45 5.13 14.07
N ALA A 66 14.75 5.67 15.26
CA ALA A 66 13.95 5.43 16.47
C ALA A 66 12.63 6.22 16.53
N CYS A 67 12.58 7.38 15.89
CA CYS A 67 11.45 8.30 15.86
C CYS A 67 11.55 9.25 14.64
N ARG A 68 10.50 10.01 14.34
CA ARG A 68 10.55 11.12 13.37
C ARG A 68 11.45 12.27 13.83
N ARG A 69 11.77 13.20 12.93
CA ARG A 69 12.58 14.42 13.14
C ARG A 69 12.02 15.42 14.18
N ASN A 70 10.74 15.34 14.53
CA ASN A 70 10.10 16.18 15.57
C ASN A 70 9.56 15.36 16.75
N GLU A 71 9.89 14.08 16.80
CA GLU A 71 9.53 13.18 17.89
C GLU A 71 10.74 12.96 18.79
N SER A 72 10.62 12.04 19.74
CA SER A 72 11.69 11.71 20.66
C SER A 72 11.82 10.21 20.79
N ALA A 73 13.07 9.72 20.83
CA ALA A 73 13.37 8.37 21.24
C ALA A 73 13.30 8.30 22.77
N PHE A 74 12.39 7.49 23.30
CA PHE A 74 12.20 7.29 24.73
C PHE A 74 13.10 6.15 25.26
N GLU A 75 13.42 6.20 26.55
CA GLU A 75 13.94 5.08 27.33
C GLU A 75 12.91 4.64 28.37
N TYR A 76 12.72 3.32 28.55
CA TYR A 76 11.75 2.76 29.48
C TYR A 76 12.28 1.51 30.22
N ALA A 77 11.89 1.33 31.48
CA ALA A 77 12.28 0.20 32.31
C ALA A 77 11.25 -0.93 32.23
N PHE A 78 11.31 -1.73 31.16
CA PHE A 78 10.34 -2.81 30.90
C PHE A 78 10.32 -3.92 31.98
N ASP A 79 11.45 -4.15 32.66
CA ASP A 79 11.58 -5.09 33.79
C ASP A 79 11.40 -4.42 35.17
N GLY A 80 11.14 -3.10 35.18
CA GLY A 80 11.08 -2.27 36.39
C GLY A 80 12.43 -1.95 37.04
N LYS A 81 13.57 -2.22 36.39
CA LYS A 81 14.92 -1.97 36.92
C LYS A 81 15.84 -1.23 35.96
N GLU A 82 15.95 -1.70 34.72
CA GLU A 82 16.93 -1.19 33.75
C GLU A 82 16.23 -0.43 32.61
N PHE A 83 16.57 0.86 32.47
CA PHE A 83 16.11 1.68 31.36
C PHE A 83 16.75 1.22 30.04
N ASN A 84 15.90 0.83 29.10
CA ASN A 84 16.28 0.41 27.76
C ASN A 84 15.71 1.41 26.73
N GLY A 85 16.47 1.70 25.66
CA GLY A 85 15.96 2.48 24.54
C GLY A 85 14.78 1.75 23.89
N VAL A 86 13.64 2.43 23.73
CA VAL A 86 12.37 1.80 23.34
C VAL A 86 12.48 1.11 21.96
N LEU A 87 13.18 1.72 20.99
CA LEU A 87 13.49 1.06 19.71
C LEU A 87 14.32 -0.21 19.94
N THR A 88 15.45 -0.07 20.62
CA THR A 88 16.42 -1.14 20.81
C THR A 88 15.81 -2.35 21.55
N TYR A 89 14.97 -2.11 22.56
CA TYR A 89 14.27 -3.16 23.29
C TYR A 89 13.34 -3.97 22.38
N TRP A 90 12.43 -3.31 21.66
CA TRP A 90 11.47 -3.99 20.79
C TRP A 90 12.10 -4.59 19.53
N LEU A 91 13.22 -4.04 19.06
CA LEU A 91 14.05 -4.66 18.03
C LEU A 91 14.60 -6.00 18.51
N LEU A 92 15.19 -6.06 19.71
CA LEU A 92 15.72 -7.31 20.26
C LEU A 92 14.60 -8.33 20.55
N ASP A 93 13.49 -7.92 21.16
CA ASP A 93 12.29 -8.77 21.38
C ASP A 93 11.78 -9.40 20.08
N SER A 94 11.67 -8.57 19.02
CA SER A 94 11.21 -9.03 17.70
C SER A 94 12.23 -9.94 17.02
N LEU A 95 13.54 -9.69 17.18
CA LEU A 95 14.61 -10.55 16.66
C LEU A 95 14.67 -11.91 17.36
N TYR A 96 14.41 -11.98 18.68
CA TYR A 96 14.32 -13.27 19.40
C TYR A 96 13.12 -14.13 18.94
N SER A 97 12.10 -13.49 18.37
CA SER A 97 10.89 -14.13 17.86
C SER A 97 10.88 -14.23 16.32
N LEU A 98 11.99 -13.93 15.64
CA LEU A 98 12.03 -13.82 14.19
C LEU A 98 12.20 -15.20 13.52
N ASP A 99 11.22 -15.61 12.72
CA ASP A 99 11.40 -16.76 11.84
C ASP A 99 12.44 -16.48 10.73
N PRO A 100 13.26 -17.47 10.32
CA PRO A 100 14.19 -17.31 9.22
C PRO A 100 13.50 -16.90 7.91
N GLY A 101 14.05 -15.89 7.23
CA GLY A 101 13.53 -15.41 5.95
C GLY A 101 12.59 -14.19 6.03
N LEU A 102 12.28 -13.68 7.23
CA LEU A 102 11.55 -12.41 7.37
C LEU A 102 12.40 -11.21 6.94
N THR A 103 11.74 -10.18 6.40
CA THR A 103 12.36 -8.97 5.86
C THR A 103 12.43 -7.83 6.88
N TYR A 104 13.26 -6.82 6.60
CA TYR A 104 13.37 -5.63 7.47
C TYR A 104 12.05 -4.84 7.58
N LYS A 105 11.19 -4.89 6.56
CA LYS A 105 9.82 -4.33 6.58
C LYS A 105 8.97 -5.05 7.63
N VAL A 106 8.83 -6.37 7.55
CA VAL A 106 8.04 -7.16 8.53
C VAL A 106 8.56 -6.98 9.96
N LEU A 107 9.89 -6.89 10.12
CA LEU A 107 10.51 -6.58 11.41
C LEU A 107 10.13 -5.17 11.92
N GLN A 108 10.21 -4.14 11.07
CA GLN A 108 9.84 -2.78 11.44
C GLN A 108 8.33 -2.61 11.67
N ASP A 109 7.47 -3.33 10.94
CA ASP A 109 6.02 -3.36 11.16
C ASP A 109 5.67 -3.87 12.57
N ARG A 110 6.27 -4.99 12.99
CA ARG A 110 6.12 -5.52 14.36
C ARG A 110 6.65 -4.52 15.39
N ILE A 111 7.84 -3.94 15.18
CA ILE A 111 8.43 -2.94 16.08
C ILE A 111 7.53 -1.69 16.20
N LEU A 112 7.00 -1.20 15.08
CA LEU A 112 6.09 -0.06 15.01
C LEU A 112 4.81 -0.35 15.80
N ALA A 113 4.16 -1.49 15.58
CA ALA A 113 2.97 -1.92 16.31
C ALA A 113 3.21 -2.03 17.82
N LYS A 114 4.31 -2.68 18.24
CA LYS A 114 4.70 -2.77 19.65
C LYS A 114 4.89 -1.38 20.27
N ILE A 115 5.65 -0.51 19.62
CA ILE A 115 6.00 0.82 20.14
C ILE A 115 4.79 1.76 20.18
N ASN A 116 4.05 1.92 19.08
CA ASN A 116 2.91 2.85 19.03
C ASN A 116 1.80 2.48 20.03
N SER A 117 1.69 1.21 20.42
CA SER A 117 0.70 0.78 21.42
C SER A 117 0.92 1.33 22.84
N GLN A 118 2.16 1.72 23.18
CA GLN A 118 2.54 2.25 24.49
C GLN A 118 3.10 3.69 24.40
N PHE A 119 3.86 3.98 23.34
CA PHE A 119 4.61 5.21 23.11
C PHE A 119 4.12 5.91 21.84
N GLN A 120 2.86 6.36 21.82
CA GLN A 120 2.19 7.01 20.67
C GLN A 120 2.88 8.27 20.08
N ARG A 121 3.95 8.76 20.73
CA ARG A 121 4.76 9.91 20.27
C ARG A 121 6.16 9.49 19.79
N GLN A 122 6.38 8.20 19.56
CA GLN A 122 7.59 7.65 18.98
C GLN A 122 7.22 6.72 17.83
N THR A 123 7.62 7.10 16.62
CA THR A 123 7.29 6.39 15.38
C THR A 123 8.58 5.92 14.71
N PRO A 124 9.01 4.67 14.91
CA PRO A 124 10.14 4.08 14.20
C PRO A 124 10.02 4.26 12.69
N GLN A 125 11.11 4.59 12.02
CA GLN A 125 11.16 4.79 10.57
C GLN A 125 12.07 3.73 9.93
N LEU A 126 11.63 3.21 8.79
CA LEU A 126 12.42 2.36 7.89
C LEU A 126 12.73 3.17 6.62
N GLN A 127 13.97 3.08 6.15
CA GLN A 127 14.42 3.60 4.86
C GLN A 127 15.42 2.61 4.24
N GLY A 128 15.46 2.52 2.91
CA GLY A 128 16.32 1.55 2.21
C GLY A 128 15.61 0.25 1.82
N GLU A 129 16.42 -0.81 1.66
CA GLU A 129 16.05 -2.16 1.20
C GLU A 129 15.16 -2.92 2.22
N GLY A 130 13.93 -2.45 2.46
CA GLY A 130 13.01 -3.03 3.45
C GLY A 130 12.51 -4.45 3.10
N ASP A 131 12.49 -4.78 1.82
CA ASP A 131 12.20 -6.09 1.24
C ASP A 131 13.35 -7.11 1.43
N ARG A 132 14.53 -6.66 1.88
CA ARG A 132 15.67 -7.51 2.17
C ARG A 132 15.46 -8.35 3.44
N VAL A 133 15.83 -9.62 3.37
CA VAL A 133 15.85 -10.53 4.52
C VAL A 133 16.76 -9.99 5.61
N VAL A 134 16.31 -10.05 6.87
CA VAL A 134 17.07 -9.56 8.03
C VAL A 134 18.41 -10.30 8.14
N PHE A 135 19.51 -9.54 8.14
CA PHE A 135 20.91 -10.02 8.05
C PHE A 135 21.25 -10.84 6.78
N GLY A 136 20.34 -10.96 5.81
CA GLY A 136 20.55 -11.64 4.53
C GLY A 136 21.03 -10.70 3.43
N ASN A 137 21.15 -11.26 2.22
CA ASN A 137 21.38 -10.51 0.98
C ASN A 137 20.22 -10.62 -0.01
N ASP A 138 19.30 -11.56 0.21
CA ASP A 138 18.16 -11.79 -0.66
C ASP A 138 17.04 -10.77 -0.36
N CYS A 139 16.38 -10.30 -1.42
CA CYS A 139 15.13 -9.53 -1.34
C CYS A 139 13.95 -10.46 -1.66
N VAL A 140 12.85 -10.29 -0.93
CA VAL A 140 11.66 -11.14 -1.05
C VAL A 140 10.44 -10.28 -1.35
N SER A 141 9.70 -10.64 -2.41
CA SER A 141 8.42 -9.99 -2.74
C SER A 141 7.45 -10.13 -1.57
N LEU A 142 7.01 -8.99 -1.04
CA LEU A 142 6.07 -8.95 0.07
C LEU A 142 4.64 -9.16 -0.44
N GLN A 143 3.87 -10.00 0.24
CA GLN A 143 2.41 -9.97 0.14
C GLN A 143 1.92 -9.02 1.25
N TYR A 144 1.38 -7.88 0.86
CA TYR A 144 1.05 -6.82 1.81
C TYR A 144 -0.34 -7.03 2.45
N ALA A 145 -0.37 -6.89 3.76
CA ALA A 145 -1.56 -6.98 4.62
C ALA A 145 -1.53 -5.84 5.64
N VAL A 146 -2.65 -5.60 6.33
CA VAL A 146 -2.77 -4.50 7.30
C VAL A 146 -2.30 -4.94 8.69
N ASP A 147 -1.47 -4.17 9.37
CA ASP A 147 -1.01 -4.51 10.72
C ASP A 147 -2.09 -4.40 11.80
N VAL A 148 -2.11 -5.37 12.70
CA VAL A 148 -2.77 -5.28 14.01
C VAL A 148 -1.88 -4.46 14.95
N MET A 149 -2.27 -3.21 15.19
CA MET A 149 -1.55 -2.26 16.05
C MET A 149 -1.85 -2.46 17.54
N LYS A 150 -3.07 -2.91 17.87
CA LYS A 150 -3.46 -3.22 19.24
C LYS A 150 -4.51 -4.34 19.27
N VAL A 151 -4.38 -5.20 20.28
CA VAL A 151 -5.39 -6.17 20.67
C VAL A 151 -6.00 -5.72 22.00
N ASP A 152 -7.31 -5.58 22.07
CA ASP A 152 -8.05 -5.14 23.26
C ASP A 152 -9.16 -6.15 23.55
N GLN A 153 -9.07 -6.83 24.70
CA GLN A 153 -9.99 -7.92 25.06
C GLN A 153 -11.47 -7.53 25.07
N ASN A 154 -11.77 -6.23 25.21
CA ASN A 154 -13.14 -5.71 25.27
C ASN A 154 -13.55 -4.89 24.05
N LYS A 155 -12.60 -4.49 23.18
CA LYS A 155 -12.85 -3.61 22.02
C LYS A 155 -12.42 -4.21 20.67
N GLY A 156 -11.87 -5.42 20.68
CA GLY A 156 -11.41 -6.12 19.48
C GLY A 156 -10.03 -5.66 19.02
N LEU A 157 -9.84 -5.58 17.71
CA LEU A 157 -8.57 -5.29 17.05
C LEU A 157 -8.52 -3.85 16.58
N PHE A 158 -7.37 -3.20 16.75
CA PHE A 158 -7.07 -1.90 16.15
C PHE A 158 -6.11 -2.11 14.98
N LEU A 159 -6.54 -1.78 13.77
CA LEU A 159 -5.80 -2.01 12.53
C LEU A 159 -5.20 -0.72 11.97
N ASN A 160 -4.02 -0.79 11.35
CA ASN A 160 -3.35 0.29 10.62
C ASN A 160 -3.99 0.59 9.24
N ALA A 161 -5.32 0.55 9.16
CA ALA A 161 -6.04 0.96 7.96
C ALA A 161 -7.38 1.64 8.26
N GLY A 162 -7.77 2.57 7.38
CA GLY A 162 -8.99 3.34 7.50
C GLY A 162 -9.49 3.89 6.16
N GLN A 163 -10.22 4.99 6.23
CA GLN A 163 -10.87 5.61 5.09
C GLN A 163 -9.90 6.02 3.96
N VAL A 164 -8.66 6.40 4.30
CA VAL A 164 -7.64 6.85 3.35
C VAL A 164 -7.20 5.75 2.38
N GLN A 165 -7.30 4.48 2.78
CA GLN A 165 -7.07 3.32 1.91
C GLN A 165 -8.38 2.73 1.36
N GLY A 166 -9.47 3.53 1.34
CA GLY A 166 -10.73 3.18 0.68
C GLY A 166 -11.73 2.39 1.53
N LEU A 167 -11.34 1.94 2.72
CA LEU A 167 -12.16 1.09 3.59
C LEU A 167 -13.45 1.76 4.07
N ARG A 168 -14.44 0.94 4.41
CA ARG A 168 -15.75 1.36 4.94
C ARG A 168 -16.09 0.54 6.18
N GLN A 169 -17.01 1.07 6.99
CA GLN A 169 -17.61 0.30 8.07
C GLN A 169 -18.25 -0.97 7.51
N GLY A 170 -18.02 -2.10 8.17
CA GLY A 170 -18.41 -3.42 7.70
C GLY A 170 -17.38 -4.15 6.82
N ALA A 171 -16.27 -3.52 6.43
CA ALA A 171 -15.21 -4.24 5.71
C ALA A 171 -14.60 -5.34 6.58
N GLN A 172 -14.33 -6.50 5.99
CA GLN A 172 -13.94 -7.74 6.69
C GLN A 172 -12.52 -8.17 6.33
N PHE A 173 -11.81 -8.64 7.35
CA PHE A 173 -10.42 -9.06 7.29
C PHE A 173 -10.28 -10.49 7.80
N ALA A 174 -9.41 -11.27 7.16
CA ALA A 174 -8.87 -12.50 7.72
C ALA A 174 -7.55 -12.15 8.43
N ILE A 175 -7.45 -12.49 9.71
CA ILE A 175 -6.29 -12.20 10.56
C ILE A 175 -5.36 -13.40 10.56
N TYR A 176 -4.08 -13.20 10.33
CA TYR A 176 -3.01 -14.20 10.28
C TYR A 176 -1.97 -13.93 11.39
N PRO A 177 -1.10 -14.92 11.70
CA PRO A 177 0.10 -14.68 12.48
C PRO A 177 0.96 -13.56 11.87
N TYR A 178 1.89 -13.02 12.67
CA TYR A 178 2.93 -12.15 12.11
C TYR A 178 3.90 -13.00 11.27
N GLY A 179 4.46 -12.43 10.20
CA GLY A 179 5.40 -13.15 9.34
C GLY A 179 4.76 -14.15 8.36
N THR A 180 3.43 -14.15 8.19
CA THR A 180 2.80 -14.88 7.10
C THR A 180 3.19 -14.25 5.76
N THR A 181 3.81 -15.06 4.90
CA THR A 181 4.23 -14.66 3.54
C THR A 181 3.32 -15.25 2.44
N ASP A 182 2.50 -16.25 2.77
CA ASP A 182 1.51 -16.86 1.89
C ASP A 182 0.11 -16.79 2.53
N PHE A 183 -0.71 -15.86 2.03
CA PHE A 183 -2.09 -15.67 2.46
C PHE A 183 -3.11 -16.50 1.66
N THR A 184 -2.68 -17.38 0.75
CA THR A 184 -3.59 -18.21 -0.06
C THR A 184 -4.16 -19.41 0.71
N SER A 185 -3.52 -19.79 1.82
CA SER A 185 -3.94 -20.92 2.65
C SER A 185 -5.07 -20.56 3.62
N VAL A 186 -6.30 -20.93 3.26
CA VAL A 186 -7.54 -20.78 4.06
C VAL A 186 -7.48 -21.44 5.45
N LYS A 187 -6.45 -22.26 5.74
CA LYS A 187 -6.24 -22.91 7.05
C LYS A 187 -5.30 -22.14 7.99
N GLN A 188 -4.60 -21.12 7.51
CA GLN A 188 -3.71 -20.32 8.36
C GLN A 188 -4.35 -19.21 9.20
N PRO A 189 -5.49 -18.56 8.84
CA PRO A 189 -5.95 -17.42 9.60
C PRO A 189 -6.33 -17.82 11.04
N LEU A 190 -6.01 -16.94 11.98
CA LEU A 190 -6.36 -16.99 13.38
C LEU A 190 -7.85 -16.70 13.59
N ALA A 191 -8.39 -15.72 12.84
CA ALA A 191 -9.72 -15.16 13.05
C ALA A 191 -10.25 -14.39 11.82
N LEU A 192 -11.54 -14.06 11.84
CA LEU A 192 -12.13 -12.98 11.04
C LEU A 192 -12.42 -11.76 11.91
N ALA A 193 -12.26 -10.56 11.35
CA ALA A 193 -12.63 -9.31 12.00
C ALA A 193 -13.35 -8.36 11.05
N GLU A 194 -14.28 -7.55 11.56
CA GLU A 194 -15.10 -6.60 10.79
C GLU A 194 -15.01 -5.17 11.36
N ILE A 195 -14.79 -4.16 10.51
CA ILE A 195 -14.69 -2.75 10.95
C ILE A 195 -16.01 -2.28 11.55
N THR A 196 -15.99 -1.96 12.85
CA THR A 196 -17.15 -1.39 13.57
C THR A 196 -17.01 0.12 13.79
N LYS A 197 -15.78 0.65 13.94
CA LYS A 197 -15.51 2.09 14.01
C LYS A 197 -14.38 2.46 13.04
N LEU A 198 -14.78 2.95 11.85
CA LEU A 198 -13.88 3.44 10.81
C LEU A 198 -13.20 4.76 11.23
N GLY A 199 -11.87 4.81 11.18
CA GLY A 199 -11.09 6.04 11.32
C GLY A 199 -10.44 6.46 10.00
N ALA A 200 -9.56 7.46 10.07
CA ALA A 200 -8.94 8.06 8.89
C ALA A 200 -7.88 7.15 8.28
N THR A 201 -6.89 6.79 9.11
CA THR A 201 -5.73 5.96 8.80
C THR A 201 -5.77 4.61 9.52
N GLU A 202 -6.52 4.53 10.62
CA GLU A 202 -6.62 3.41 11.55
C GLU A 202 -8.10 3.13 11.85
N SER A 203 -8.46 1.90 12.21
CA SER A 203 -9.86 1.52 12.50
C SER A 203 -9.97 0.45 13.59
N TRP A 204 -11.07 0.47 14.34
CA TRP A 204 -11.42 -0.62 15.25
C TRP A 204 -12.29 -1.65 14.53
N CYS A 205 -11.95 -2.92 14.75
CA CYS A 205 -12.66 -4.08 14.24
C CYS A 205 -13.07 -5.00 15.39
N GLU A 206 -14.29 -5.54 15.34
CA GLU A 206 -14.70 -6.63 16.23
C GLU A 206 -14.33 -7.96 15.60
N ILE A 207 -13.88 -8.93 16.41
CA ILE A 207 -13.60 -10.29 15.95
C ILE A 207 -14.94 -10.99 15.75
N THR A 208 -15.25 -11.38 14.52
CA THR A 208 -16.53 -12.03 14.17
C THR A 208 -16.44 -13.55 14.27
N GLU A 209 -15.25 -14.12 14.09
CA GLU A 209 -15.00 -15.57 14.14
C GLU A 209 -13.55 -15.85 14.57
N VAL A 210 -13.30 -16.95 15.28
CA VAL A 210 -11.96 -17.40 15.68
C VAL A 210 -11.76 -18.83 15.21
N PHE A 211 -10.74 -19.04 14.38
CA PHE A 211 -10.41 -20.33 13.78
C PHE A 211 -9.35 -21.11 14.57
N ARG A 212 -8.41 -20.40 15.22
CA ARG A 212 -7.26 -21.00 15.93
C ARG A 212 -7.19 -20.49 17.37
N LYS A 213 -6.69 -21.33 18.28
CA LYS A 213 -6.50 -21.00 19.70
C LYS A 213 -5.25 -20.17 19.99
N GLU A 214 -4.40 -19.98 18.99
CA GLU A 214 -3.22 -19.11 19.08
C GLU A 214 -3.67 -17.65 19.27
N PRO A 215 -3.02 -16.89 20.17
CA PRO A 215 -3.40 -15.51 20.41
C PRO A 215 -3.10 -14.64 19.18
N ILE A 216 -4.00 -13.72 18.86
CA ILE A 216 -3.70 -12.60 17.97
C ILE A 216 -2.77 -11.65 18.73
N GLU A 217 -1.69 -11.21 18.09
CA GLU A 217 -0.69 -10.32 18.68
C GLU A 217 -0.60 -8.98 17.93
N GLN A 218 0.17 -8.06 18.50
CA GLN A 218 0.61 -6.85 17.79
C GLN A 218 1.59 -7.25 16.68
N GLY A 219 1.36 -6.75 15.46
CA GLY A 219 2.05 -7.18 14.25
C GLY A 219 1.45 -8.43 13.58
N SER A 220 0.36 -9.01 14.11
CA SER A 220 -0.48 -9.93 13.32
C SER A 220 -0.99 -9.23 12.05
N GLN A 221 -1.12 -9.98 10.95
CA GLN A 221 -1.40 -9.42 9.63
C GLN A 221 -2.87 -9.63 9.24
N ALA A 222 -3.55 -8.58 8.79
CA ALA A 222 -4.96 -8.58 8.43
C ALA A 222 -5.15 -8.42 6.90
N LEU A 223 -5.50 -9.50 6.22
CA LEU A 223 -5.82 -9.49 4.80
C LEU A 223 -7.27 -9.04 4.57
N LEU A 224 -7.49 -8.02 3.75
CA LEU A 224 -8.84 -7.60 3.35
C LEU A 224 -9.50 -8.68 2.46
N ILE A 225 -10.53 -9.35 2.99
CA ILE A 225 -11.27 -10.40 2.27
C ILE A 225 -12.59 -9.90 1.68
N ASN A 226 -13.21 -8.86 2.26
CA ASN A 226 -14.43 -8.26 1.71
C ASN A 226 -14.48 -6.75 2.02
N PRO A 227 -14.44 -5.87 1.01
CA PRO A 227 -14.50 -4.42 1.23
C PRO A 227 -15.86 -3.89 1.73
N LYS A 228 -16.96 -4.67 1.64
CA LYS A 228 -18.37 -4.27 1.86
C LYS A 228 -18.72 -2.85 1.37
N SER A 229 -18.17 -2.46 0.23
CA SER A 229 -18.28 -1.10 -0.31
C SER A 229 -18.80 -1.17 -1.74
N ILE A 230 -20.02 -0.69 -1.95
CA ILE A 230 -20.71 -0.65 -3.25
C ILE A 230 -19.88 0.08 -4.33
N LYS A 231 -18.94 0.95 -3.94
CA LYS A 231 -18.03 1.66 -4.85
C LYS A 231 -16.77 0.86 -5.24
N LEU A 232 -16.47 -0.22 -4.52
CA LEU A 232 -15.29 -1.07 -4.75
C LEU A 232 -15.65 -2.31 -5.58
N VAL A 233 -16.84 -2.88 -5.34
CA VAL A 233 -17.39 -3.98 -6.17
C VAL A 233 -17.63 -3.49 -7.59
N GLN A 234 -17.03 -4.15 -8.59
CA GLN A 234 -17.25 -3.83 -10.00
C GLN A 234 -18.39 -4.67 -10.57
N LYS A 235 -19.37 -4.01 -11.17
CA LYS A 235 -20.50 -4.63 -11.85
C LYS A 235 -20.11 -5.04 -13.26
N ILE A 236 -20.26 -6.33 -13.57
CA ILE A 236 -19.81 -6.96 -14.81
C ILE A 236 -21.04 -7.33 -15.65
N ARG A 237 -21.06 -6.94 -16.93
CA ARG A 237 -22.11 -7.35 -17.87
C ARG A 237 -21.54 -8.27 -18.94
N LEU A 238 -22.13 -9.44 -19.12
CA LEU A 238 -21.80 -10.34 -20.22
C LEU A 238 -22.55 -9.85 -21.47
N PHE A 239 -21.80 -9.48 -22.51
CA PHE A 239 -22.34 -8.88 -23.74
C PHE A 239 -22.28 -9.86 -24.91
N THR A 240 -23.42 -10.48 -25.20
CA THR A 240 -23.62 -11.35 -26.37
C THR A 240 -23.59 -10.53 -27.66
N LYS A 241 -22.70 -10.90 -28.57
CA LYS A 241 -22.61 -10.33 -29.92
C LYS A 241 -23.54 -11.10 -30.86
N THR A 242 -23.93 -10.51 -31.98
CA THR A 242 -24.80 -11.16 -32.96
C THR A 242 -24.04 -12.13 -33.88
N GLU A 243 -24.77 -13.02 -34.55
CA GLU A 243 -24.22 -14.00 -35.51
C GLU A 243 -23.42 -13.36 -36.66
N ASN A 244 -23.63 -12.07 -36.96
CA ASN A 244 -22.88 -11.34 -37.98
C ASN A 244 -21.56 -10.73 -37.47
N GLU A 245 -21.33 -10.70 -36.15
CA GLU A 245 -20.17 -10.08 -35.50
C GLU A 245 -19.10 -11.11 -35.07
N LEU A 246 -19.44 -12.40 -35.06
CA LEU A 246 -18.59 -13.50 -34.61
C LEU A 246 -18.59 -14.64 -35.63
N PRO A 247 -17.48 -15.40 -35.76
CA PRO A 247 -17.49 -16.67 -36.47
C PRO A 247 -18.54 -17.64 -35.91
N PRO A 248 -19.17 -18.50 -36.74
CA PRO A 248 -20.28 -19.36 -36.29
C PRO A 248 -19.92 -20.31 -35.14
N ASP A 249 -18.69 -20.80 -35.08
CA ASP A 249 -18.15 -21.65 -34.02
C ASP A 249 -17.99 -20.89 -32.69
N VAL A 250 -17.49 -19.66 -32.74
CA VAL A 250 -17.39 -18.77 -31.56
C VAL A 250 -18.77 -18.34 -31.07
N TYR A 251 -19.68 -17.99 -31.99
CA TYR A 251 -21.05 -17.60 -31.66
C TYR A 251 -21.85 -18.74 -31.00
N GLN A 252 -21.73 -19.97 -31.49
CA GLN A 252 -22.39 -21.14 -30.90
C GLN A 252 -21.90 -21.46 -29.47
N LEU A 253 -20.62 -21.20 -29.18
CA LEU A 253 -20.02 -21.48 -27.88
C LEU A 253 -20.11 -20.29 -26.89
N GLN A 254 -20.49 -19.10 -27.35
CA GLN A 254 -20.57 -17.89 -26.53
C GLN A 254 -21.46 -18.05 -25.28
N SER A 255 -22.62 -18.71 -25.41
CA SER A 255 -23.50 -18.97 -24.25
C SER A 255 -22.88 -19.88 -23.20
N GLN A 256 -21.99 -20.82 -23.59
CA GLN A 256 -21.25 -21.66 -22.66
C GLN A 256 -20.13 -20.90 -21.96
N ALA A 257 -19.45 -19.99 -22.67
CA ALA A 257 -18.48 -19.07 -22.08
C ALA A 257 -19.15 -18.15 -21.02
N TRP A 258 -20.40 -17.73 -21.25
CA TRP A 258 -21.16 -16.95 -20.28
C TRP A 258 -21.58 -17.75 -19.04
N GLN A 259 -21.95 -19.02 -19.20
CA GLN A 259 -22.25 -19.88 -18.05
C GLN A 259 -21.01 -20.12 -17.19
N THR A 260 -19.88 -20.49 -17.80
CA THR A 260 -18.60 -20.73 -17.08
C THR A 260 -18.12 -19.49 -16.32
N ILE A 261 -18.15 -18.30 -16.93
CA ILE A 261 -17.84 -17.04 -16.23
C ILE A 261 -18.83 -16.79 -15.07
N SER A 262 -20.12 -17.10 -15.24
CA SER A 262 -21.12 -16.92 -14.18
C SER A 262 -20.89 -17.86 -13.00
N ASP A 263 -20.44 -19.08 -13.25
CA ASP A 263 -20.06 -20.04 -12.21
C ASP A 263 -18.72 -19.62 -11.54
N ALA A 264 -17.77 -19.12 -12.32
CA ALA A 264 -16.45 -18.66 -11.86
C ALA A 264 -16.50 -17.35 -11.06
N ILE A 265 -17.54 -16.51 -11.18
CA ILE A 265 -17.61 -15.18 -10.52
C ILE A 265 -17.48 -15.26 -9.00
N VAL A 266 -17.86 -16.40 -8.39
CA VAL A 266 -17.71 -16.67 -6.95
C VAL A 266 -16.25 -16.62 -6.50
N THR A 267 -15.30 -16.98 -7.39
CA THR A 267 -13.85 -16.86 -7.14
C THR A 267 -13.39 -15.40 -7.05
N GLY A 268 -14.23 -14.44 -7.44
CA GLY A 268 -13.98 -13.01 -7.35
C GLY A 268 -14.08 -12.41 -5.94
N GLN A 269 -14.44 -13.20 -4.92
CA GLN A 269 -14.40 -12.82 -3.50
C GLN A 269 -15.08 -11.47 -3.18
N GLY A 270 -16.20 -11.15 -3.84
CA GLY A 270 -16.95 -9.91 -3.63
C GLY A 270 -16.31 -8.64 -4.20
N TRP A 271 -15.21 -8.74 -4.96
CA TRP A 271 -14.68 -7.60 -5.74
C TRP A 271 -15.40 -7.37 -7.06
N VAL A 272 -16.08 -8.40 -7.57
CA VAL A 272 -16.81 -8.40 -8.83
C VAL A 272 -18.15 -9.10 -8.66
N GLU A 273 -19.18 -8.56 -9.29
CA GLU A 273 -20.54 -9.09 -9.29
C GLU A 273 -21.14 -8.95 -10.69
N LEU A 274 -22.01 -9.88 -11.09
CA LEU A 274 -22.79 -9.69 -12.32
C LEU A 274 -23.80 -8.56 -12.13
N ALA A 275 -23.88 -7.67 -13.12
CA ALA A 275 -24.85 -6.60 -13.18
C ALA A 275 -26.24 -7.17 -13.52
N SER A 276 -27.27 -6.72 -12.81
CA SER A 276 -28.65 -6.97 -13.26
C SER A 276 -29.00 -6.17 -14.52
N ASP A 277 -30.02 -6.58 -15.28
CA ASP A 277 -30.35 -6.01 -16.61
C ASP A 277 -30.47 -4.48 -16.64
N HIS A 278 -31.00 -3.90 -15.56
CA HIS A 278 -31.22 -2.45 -15.40
C HIS A 278 -30.10 -1.73 -14.62
N GLU A 279 -29.09 -2.46 -14.13
CA GLU A 279 -27.96 -1.92 -13.38
C GLU A 279 -26.80 -1.54 -14.30
N THR A 280 -26.23 -0.36 -14.06
CA THR A 280 -25.07 0.14 -14.82
C THR A 280 -23.83 -0.69 -14.52
N ALA A 281 -23.29 -1.35 -15.55
CA ALA A 281 -22.06 -2.11 -15.43
C ALA A 281 -20.82 -1.20 -15.48
N ASN A 282 -19.79 -1.54 -14.71
CA ASN A 282 -18.48 -0.90 -14.73
C ASN A 282 -17.58 -1.42 -15.85
N TYR A 283 -17.81 -2.68 -16.28
CA TYR A 283 -17.15 -3.34 -17.41
C TYR A 283 -18.15 -4.20 -18.18
N GLN A 284 -17.92 -4.36 -19.49
CA GLN A 284 -18.61 -5.33 -20.34
C GLN A 284 -17.63 -6.42 -20.77
N ILE A 285 -18.03 -7.68 -20.77
CA ILE A 285 -17.23 -8.81 -21.26
C ILE A 285 -17.83 -9.27 -22.58
N THR A 286 -17.00 -9.37 -23.61
CA THR A 286 -17.43 -9.92 -24.90
C THR A 286 -16.35 -10.84 -25.48
N LEU A 287 -16.61 -11.44 -26.65
CA LEU A 287 -15.64 -12.25 -27.38
C LEU A 287 -15.21 -11.50 -28.65
N ASN A 288 -13.93 -11.61 -29.04
CA ASN A 288 -13.48 -11.15 -30.35
C ASN A 288 -13.63 -12.26 -31.43
N ILE A 289 -13.29 -11.92 -32.67
CA ILE A 289 -13.32 -12.85 -33.81
C ILE A 289 -12.35 -14.05 -33.70
N ASN A 290 -11.40 -14.02 -32.77
CA ASN A 290 -10.46 -15.12 -32.52
C ASN A 290 -10.94 -16.07 -31.41
N GLY A 291 -12.09 -15.81 -30.78
CA GLY A 291 -12.53 -16.52 -29.57
C GLY A 291 -11.75 -16.12 -28.32
N GLU A 292 -11.29 -14.87 -28.23
CA GLU A 292 -10.61 -14.32 -27.05
C GLU A 292 -11.54 -13.39 -26.27
N TYR A 293 -11.44 -13.42 -24.94
CA TYR A 293 -12.20 -12.52 -24.06
C TYR A 293 -11.71 -11.08 -24.19
N GLU A 294 -12.63 -10.17 -24.49
CA GLU A 294 -12.43 -8.72 -24.45
C GLU A 294 -13.09 -8.15 -23.19
N ILE A 295 -12.31 -7.43 -22.37
CA ILE A 295 -12.86 -6.59 -21.28
C ILE A 295 -12.99 -5.18 -21.83
N CYS A 296 -14.22 -4.70 -21.92
CA CYS A 296 -14.56 -3.37 -22.39
C CYS A 296 -14.99 -2.45 -21.23
N ASP A 297 -14.84 -1.15 -21.45
CA ASP A 297 -15.43 -0.12 -20.60
C ASP A 297 -16.98 -0.08 -20.72
N PRO A 298 -17.69 0.76 -19.95
CA PRO A 298 -19.15 0.87 -20.04
C PRO A 298 -19.68 1.31 -21.42
N SER A 299 -18.85 1.88 -22.30
CA SER A 299 -19.22 2.26 -23.67
C SER A 299 -19.09 1.12 -24.68
N GLY A 300 -18.49 -0.01 -24.27
CA GLY A 300 -18.16 -1.13 -25.15
C GLY A 300 -16.77 -1.02 -25.80
N THR A 301 -15.96 -0.01 -25.43
CA THR A 301 -14.61 0.15 -25.96
C THR A 301 -13.64 -0.81 -25.25
N PRO A 302 -12.88 -1.67 -25.96
CA PRO A 302 -11.91 -2.57 -25.34
C PRO A 302 -10.85 -1.82 -24.53
N ILE A 303 -10.59 -2.31 -23.32
CA ILE A 303 -9.53 -1.79 -22.45
C ILE A 303 -8.18 -2.21 -23.05
N LYS A 304 -7.33 -1.22 -23.34
CA LYS A 304 -5.98 -1.42 -23.85
C LYS A 304 -5.10 -2.16 -22.83
N ASN A 305 -4.02 -2.77 -23.31
CA ASN A 305 -2.93 -3.27 -22.46
C ASN A 305 -3.36 -4.33 -21.42
N LEU A 306 -4.28 -5.24 -21.79
CA LEU A 306 -4.62 -6.43 -21.01
C LEU A 306 -3.98 -7.66 -21.67
N ARG A 307 -2.81 -8.12 -21.19
CA ARG A 307 -2.11 -9.25 -21.81
C ARG A 307 -1.88 -10.40 -20.81
N PRO A 308 -1.61 -11.63 -21.30
CA PRO A 308 -1.94 -12.10 -22.64
C PRO A 308 -3.46 -12.05 -22.90
N ALA A 309 -3.85 -12.12 -24.19
CA ALA A 309 -5.24 -12.42 -24.55
C ALA A 309 -5.61 -13.82 -24.03
N LEU A 310 -6.86 -13.98 -23.56
CA LEU A 310 -7.35 -15.24 -22.99
C LEU A 310 -8.35 -15.86 -23.96
N ARG A 311 -8.08 -17.04 -24.51
CA ARG A 311 -9.08 -17.74 -25.34
C ARG A 311 -10.10 -18.41 -24.44
N PHE A 312 -11.39 -18.31 -24.77
CA PHE A 312 -12.43 -18.90 -23.94
C PHE A 312 -12.37 -20.45 -23.89
N THR A 313 -11.62 -21.05 -24.81
CA THR A 313 -11.37 -22.50 -24.90
C THR A 313 -10.11 -22.98 -24.16
N ASP A 314 -9.26 -22.07 -23.66
CA ASP A 314 -8.10 -22.45 -22.86
C ASP A 314 -8.55 -22.92 -21.45
N ALA A 315 -7.77 -23.83 -20.84
CA ALA A 315 -8.04 -24.30 -19.48
C ALA A 315 -7.96 -23.14 -18.47
N ASP A 316 -8.93 -23.08 -17.54
CA ASP A 316 -9.05 -22.05 -16.49
C ASP A 316 -9.08 -20.60 -17.02
N ALA A 317 -9.44 -20.38 -18.29
CA ALA A 317 -9.50 -19.04 -18.90
C ALA A 317 -10.56 -18.13 -18.27
N ASP A 318 -11.69 -18.70 -17.86
CA ASP A 318 -12.77 -18.06 -17.10
C ASP A 318 -12.32 -17.66 -15.69
N ILE A 319 -11.65 -18.56 -14.96
CA ILE A 319 -11.08 -18.28 -13.63
C ILE A 319 -10.00 -17.20 -13.75
N THR A 320 -9.17 -17.25 -14.79
CA THR A 320 -8.12 -16.26 -15.07
C THR A 320 -8.72 -14.90 -15.45
N LEU A 321 -9.83 -14.88 -16.20
CA LEU A 321 -10.59 -13.67 -16.48
C LEU A 321 -11.19 -13.06 -15.20
N VAL A 322 -11.78 -13.86 -14.31
CA VAL A 322 -12.31 -13.36 -13.04
C VAL A 322 -11.21 -12.78 -12.15
N LYS A 323 -10.04 -13.44 -12.06
CA LYS A 323 -8.85 -12.89 -11.38
C LYS A 323 -8.41 -11.55 -12.00
N ARG A 324 -8.38 -11.45 -13.33
CA ARG A 324 -8.09 -10.19 -14.06
C ARG A 324 -9.12 -9.09 -13.74
N LEU A 325 -10.40 -9.42 -13.62
CA LEU A 325 -11.44 -8.45 -13.23
C LEU A 325 -11.29 -8.00 -11.77
N VAL A 326 -10.91 -8.88 -10.84
CA VAL A 326 -10.55 -8.52 -9.46
C VAL A 326 -9.34 -7.59 -9.43
N HIS A 327 -8.32 -7.85 -10.25
CA HIS A 327 -7.15 -6.98 -10.39
C HIS A 327 -7.55 -5.57 -10.84
N LEU A 328 -8.35 -5.47 -11.91
CA LEU A 328 -8.87 -4.20 -12.42
C LEU A 328 -9.82 -3.50 -11.43
N ALA A 329 -10.53 -4.25 -10.58
CA ALA A 329 -11.34 -3.70 -9.50
C ALA A 329 -10.47 -3.03 -8.43
N LYS A 330 -9.41 -3.70 -7.97
CA LYS A 330 -8.43 -3.15 -7.02
C LYS A 330 -7.70 -1.93 -7.59
N TYR A 331 -7.23 -2.02 -8.84
CA TYR A 331 -6.55 -0.91 -9.51
C TYR A 331 -7.45 0.34 -9.60
N ARG A 332 -8.68 0.16 -10.10
CA ARG A 332 -9.65 1.24 -10.24
C ARG A 332 -10.11 1.80 -8.89
N ALA A 333 -10.19 0.97 -7.85
CA ALA A 333 -10.45 1.41 -6.49
C ALA A 333 -9.42 2.45 -6.01
N VAL A 334 -8.13 2.15 -6.14
CA VAL A 334 -7.03 3.07 -5.79
C VAL A 334 -7.08 4.31 -6.70
N GLN A 335 -7.24 4.12 -8.00
CA GLN A 335 -7.32 5.20 -8.98
C GLN A 335 -8.45 6.20 -8.66
N GLN A 336 -9.63 5.73 -8.25
CA GLN A 336 -10.81 6.56 -7.99
C GLN A 336 -10.96 7.04 -6.53
N LEU A 337 -10.06 6.61 -5.65
CA LEU A 337 -10.06 6.99 -4.23
C LEU A 337 -9.79 8.50 -4.07
N ASP A 338 -10.79 9.27 -3.66
CA ASP A 338 -10.67 10.73 -3.49
C ASP A 338 -11.36 11.16 -2.19
N ASN A 339 -10.81 12.18 -1.54
CA ASN A 339 -11.38 12.76 -0.34
C ASN A 339 -12.17 14.05 -0.64
N TYR A 340 -13.43 13.84 -1.04
CA TYR A 340 -14.38 14.92 -1.32
C TYR A 340 -14.64 15.84 -0.11
N TYR A 341 -14.34 15.43 1.14
CA TYR A 341 -14.47 16.33 2.29
C TYR A 341 -13.57 17.56 2.15
N GLN A 342 -12.34 17.38 1.68
CA GLN A 342 -11.36 18.48 1.54
C GLN A 342 -11.78 19.50 0.48
N LYS A 343 -12.56 19.07 -0.53
CA LYS A 343 -13.13 19.92 -1.59
C LYS A 343 -14.55 20.43 -1.25
N SER A 344 -15.14 19.99 -0.14
CA SER A 344 -16.51 20.33 0.24
C SER A 344 -16.63 21.65 1.01
N LYS A 345 -17.83 22.27 0.94
CA LYS A 345 -18.20 23.46 1.73
C LYS A 345 -18.46 23.16 3.23
N LEU A 346 -18.23 21.93 3.70
CA LEU A 346 -18.46 21.55 5.10
C LEU A 346 -17.39 22.19 6.00
N SER A 347 -17.84 22.89 7.04
CA SER A 347 -16.97 23.45 8.08
C SER A 347 -16.14 22.38 8.79
N GLY A 348 -14.97 22.78 9.28
CA GLY A 348 -14.01 21.92 9.98
C GLY A 348 -12.59 22.08 9.41
N PRO A 349 -11.58 21.43 10.02
CA PRO A 349 -10.20 21.53 9.56
C PRO A 349 -10.07 20.97 8.14
N LYS A 350 -9.34 21.69 7.30
CA LYS A 350 -9.02 21.28 5.92
C LYS A 350 -7.53 21.13 5.76
N LEU A 351 -7.13 20.12 5.00
CA LEU A 351 -5.74 19.96 4.58
C LEU A 351 -5.55 20.64 3.22
N ALA A 352 -4.35 21.18 3.03
CA ALA A 352 -3.87 21.70 1.78
C ALA A 352 -2.54 21.00 1.42
N LEU A 353 -2.47 20.53 0.19
CA LEU A 353 -1.33 19.81 -0.38
C LEU A 353 -1.22 20.28 -1.83
N THR A 354 -0.04 20.66 -2.31
CA THR A 354 0.23 20.87 -3.73
C THR A 354 0.91 19.64 -4.31
N VAL A 355 0.41 19.20 -5.46
CA VAL A 355 0.95 18.11 -6.26
C VAL A 355 0.79 18.54 -7.71
N GLU A 356 1.90 18.76 -8.39
CA GLU A 356 1.93 19.26 -9.76
C GLU A 356 3.13 18.71 -10.54
N LEU A 357 3.02 18.68 -11.86
CA LEU A 357 4.12 18.31 -12.74
C LEU A 357 4.96 19.56 -13.01
N ALA A 358 6.15 19.63 -12.41
CA ALA A 358 7.03 20.80 -12.50
C ALA A 358 7.67 20.94 -13.89
N GLY A 359 7.87 19.83 -14.60
CA GLY A 359 8.42 19.80 -15.94
C GLY A 359 9.09 18.47 -16.29
N LYS A 360 9.95 18.49 -17.31
CA LYS A 360 10.75 17.34 -17.77
C LYS A 360 12.20 17.70 -18.08
N GLN A 361 13.07 16.69 -18.12
CA GLN A 361 14.47 16.78 -18.54
C GLN A 361 14.82 15.49 -19.29
N ILE A 362 15.71 15.55 -20.29
CA ILE A 362 16.10 14.36 -21.05
C ILE A 362 17.25 13.68 -20.31
N ASP A 363 18.41 14.35 -20.28
CA ASP A 363 19.61 13.86 -19.60
C ASP A 363 19.65 14.47 -18.18
N TYR A 364 18.95 13.83 -17.23
CA TYR A 364 19.06 14.14 -15.80
C TYR A 364 19.95 13.11 -15.12
N ASP A 365 21.04 13.58 -14.51
CA ASP A 365 21.83 12.78 -13.57
C ASP A 365 21.27 12.99 -12.15
N PRO A 366 20.85 11.92 -11.44
CA PRO A 366 20.35 12.02 -10.08
C PRO A 366 21.29 12.61 -9.02
N VAL A 367 22.57 12.88 -9.35
CA VAL A 367 23.50 13.62 -8.47
C VAL A 367 23.43 15.14 -8.62
N GLU A 368 22.80 15.65 -9.68
CA GLU A 368 22.65 17.09 -9.95
C GLU A 368 21.33 17.66 -9.39
N GLU A 369 21.28 18.98 -9.18
CA GLU A 369 20.01 19.64 -8.83
C GLU A 369 19.08 19.64 -10.05
N PRO A 370 17.82 19.15 -9.92
CA PRO A 370 16.90 19.03 -11.04
C PRO A 370 16.48 20.40 -11.62
N LEU A 371 16.60 20.55 -12.94
CA LEU A 371 16.25 21.77 -13.68
C LEU A 371 15.09 21.51 -14.68
N PRO A 372 13.88 21.19 -14.19
CA PRO A 372 12.76 20.77 -15.02
C PRO A 372 12.34 21.87 -16.01
N GLN A 373 12.27 21.51 -17.29
CA GLN A 373 11.76 22.39 -18.34
C GLN A 373 10.24 22.25 -18.48
N PRO A 374 9.47 23.33 -18.72
CA PRO A 374 8.03 23.27 -18.90
C PRO A 374 7.61 22.34 -20.04
N ILE A 375 6.62 21.48 -19.80
CA ILE A 375 6.06 20.62 -20.84
C ILE A 375 5.02 21.43 -21.64
N ASN A 376 5.46 21.96 -22.79
CA ASN A 376 4.61 22.71 -23.71
C ASN A 376 3.73 21.78 -24.57
N ASP A 377 2.77 21.10 -23.94
CA ASP A 377 1.74 20.29 -24.61
C ASP A 377 0.38 21.02 -24.52
N PRO A 378 -0.31 21.29 -25.64
CA PRO A 378 -1.65 21.90 -25.63
C PRO A 378 -2.76 20.96 -25.12
N GLY A 379 -2.46 19.68 -24.88
CA GLY A 379 -3.39 18.72 -24.30
C GLY A 379 -3.59 18.87 -22.78
N HIS A 380 -4.72 18.37 -22.26
CA HIS A 380 -4.99 18.31 -20.80
C HIS A 380 -4.15 17.26 -20.06
N THR A 381 -3.41 16.40 -20.77
CA THR A 381 -2.49 15.41 -20.20
C THR A 381 -1.15 15.55 -20.92
N PRO A 382 -0.07 15.94 -20.22
CA PRO A 382 1.24 16.14 -20.84
C PRO A 382 1.83 14.83 -21.38
N THR A 383 2.33 14.89 -22.62
CA THR A 383 2.96 13.76 -23.30
C THR A 383 4.49 13.85 -23.24
N VAL A 384 5.13 12.73 -22.91
CA VAL A 384 6.59 12.57 -22.82
C VAL A 384 7.05 11.32 -23.58
N ASN A 385 8.32 11.32 -23.98
CA ASN A 385 8.93 10.20 -24.70
C ASN A 385 9.59 9.25 -23.69
N VAL A 386 9.62 7.94 -23.98
CA VAL A 386 10.40 6.96 -23.21
C VAL A 386 11.85 7.43 -23.06
N GLY A 387 12.39 7.33 -21.84
CA GLY A 387 13.74 7.79 -21.48
C GLY A 387 13.82 9.24 -20.99
N GLU A 388 12.75 10.03 -21.09
CA GLU A 388 12.69 11.35 -20.46
C GLU A 388 12.42 11.22 -18.95
N TRP A 389 13.01 12.10 -18.15
CA TRP A 389 12.66 12.28 -16.74
C TRP A 389 11.54 13.30 -16.60
N VAL A 390 10.59 13.03 -15.72
CA VAL A 390 9.54 13.97 -15.30
C VAL A 390 9.62 14.25 -13.82
N PHE A 391 9.27 15.46 -13.41
CA PHE A 391 9.45 15.93 -12.04
C PHE A 391 8.11 16.28 -11.41
N VAL A 392 7.74 15.59 -10.32
CA VAL A 392 6.51 15.84 -9.58
C VAL A 392 6.83 16.61 -8.31
N ARG A 393 6.38 17.87 -8.24
CA ARG A 393 6.49 18.69 -7.03
C ARG A 393 5.41 18.27 -6.05
N ILE A 394 5.78 17.99 -4.81
CA ILE A 394 4.87 17.81 -3.68
C ILE A 394 5.21 18.84 -2.62
N ARG A 395 4.22 19.64 -2.17
CA ARG A 395 4.39 20.58 -1.05
C ARG A 395 3.27 20.48 -0.03
N ASN A 396 3.62 20.52 1.25
CA ASN A 396 2.63 20.64 2.32
C ASN A 396 2.24 22.11 2.54
N ASP A 397 1.06 22.50 2.04
CA ASP A 397 0.46 23.82 2.25
C ASP A 397 -0.41 23.90 3.52
N SER A 398 -0.47 22.83 4.32
CA SER A 398 -1.24 22.79 5.57
C SER A 398 -0.49 23.44 6.72
N SER A 399 -1.21 23.94 7.72
CA SER A 399 -0.63 24.47 8.96
C SER A 399 -0.12 23.38 9.94
N GLN A 400 -0.14 22.11 9.55
CA GLN A 400 0.30 20.97 10.36
C GLN A 400 1.10 19.98 9.51
N ALA A 401 1.94 19.16 10.16
CA ALA A 401 2.72 18.15 9.48
C ALA A 401 1.82 17.08 8.83
N LEU A 402 2.25 16.56 7.68
CA LEU A 402 1.59 15.50 6.94
C LEU A 402 2.57 14.38 6.62
N ASN A 403 2.13 13.13 6.77
CA ASN A 403 2.82 11.94 6.30
C ASN A 403 2.43 11.71 4.84
N VAL A 404 3.40 11.78 3.94
CA VAL A 404 3.21 11.76 2.49
C VAL A 404 3.72 10.44 1.90
N THR A 405 2.92 9.86 1.02
CA THR A 405 3.23 8.65 0.25
C THR A 405 2.74 8.86 -1.18
N ALA A 406 3.52 8.45 -2.19
CA ALA A 406 3.10 8.48 -3.59
C ALA A 406 3.14 7.08 -4.21
N LEU A 407 2.01 6.68 -4.80
CA LEU A 407 1.88 5.45 -5.58
C LEU A 407 1.90 5.80 -7.07
N ALA A 408 2.65 5.07 -7.87
CA ALA A 408 2.51 5.08 -9.32
C ALA A 408 1.54 3.97 -9.74
N LEU A 409 0.47 4.34 -10.44
CA LEU A 409 -0.41 3.40 -11.13
C LEU A 409 0.02 3.38 -12.60
N GLN A 410 0.52 2.23 -13.06
CA GLN A 410 1.29 2.07 -14.30
C GLN A 410 0.47 1.45 -15.45
N PRO A 411 0.90 1.59 -16.71
CA PRO A 411 0.15 1.10 -17.87
C PRO A 411 -0.02 -0.43 -17.95
N ASP A 412 0.79 -1.22 -17.23
CA ASP A 412 0.64 -2.69 -17.07
C ASP A 412 -0.29 -3.12 -15.93
N TRP A 413 -1.02 -2.15 -15.36
CA TRP A 413 -1.93 -2.32 -14.23
C TRP A 413 -1.26 -2.69 -12.90
N SER A 414 0.06 -2.52 -12.79
CA SER A 414 0.72 -2.50 -11.48
C SER A 414 0.39 -1.23 -10.70
N ILE A 415 0.53 -1.32 -9.38
CA ILE A 415 0.56 -0.17 -8.46
C ILE A 415 1.77 -0.39 -7.57
N GLU A 416 2.69 0.57 -7.56
CA GLU A 416 3.93 0.50 -6.79
C GLU A 416 4.13 1.79 -6.00
N GLN A 417 4.67 1.72 -4.79
CA GLN A 417 5.09 2.92 -4.07
C GLN A 417 6.37 3.49 -4.69
N VAL A 418 6.27 4.70 -5.25
CA VAL A 418 7.44 5.43 -5.78
C VAL A 418 8.01 6.44 -4.78
N TYR A 419 7.28 6.74 -3.70
CA TYR A 419 7.76 7.61 -2.65
C TYR A 419 7.10 7.33 -1.28
N PRO A 420 7.87 7.28 -0.17
CA PRO A 420 9.34 7.27 -0.14
C PRO A 420 9.89 6.03 -0.85
N TYR A 421 11.12 6.12 -1.39
CA TYR A 421 11.74 4.98 -2.08
C TYR A 421 12.18 3.91 -1.08
N GLY A 422 12.01 2.64 -1.45
CA GLY A 422 12.26 1.51 -0.58
C GLY A 422 11.14 1.29 0.45
N GLY A 423 11.38 0.45 1.46
CA GLY A 423 10.34 -0.04 2.36
C GLY A 423 9.79 0.95 3.42
N GLY A 424 9.99 2.25 3.25
CA GLY A 424 9.45 3.25 4.19
C GLY A 424 7.95 3.47 3.96
N HIS A 425 7.15 3.69 5.01
CA HIS A 425 5.69 3.82 4.85
C HIS A 425 5.23 5.18 4.29
N PHE A 426 5.96 6.24 4.66
CA PHE A 426 5.68 7.64 4.34
C PHE A 426 6.94 8.47 4.65
N MET A 427 6.99 9.72 4.14
CA MET A 427 7.88 10.75 4.67
C MET A 427 7.06 11.89 5.30
N THR A 428 7.50 12.44 6.43
CA THR A 428 6.79 13.53 7.10
C THR A 428 7.22 14.90 6.57
N PHE A 429 6.28 15.61 5.93
CA PHE A 429 6.42 17.00 5.46
C PHE A 429 5.87 17.95 6.53
N TYR A 430 6.69 18.86 7.03
CA TYR A 430 6.26 19.96 7.89
C TYR A 430 5.59 21.08 7.07
N PRO A 431 4.88 22.03 7.70
CA PRO A 431 4.26 23.16 6.99
C PRO A 431 5.27 23.94 6.14
N GLY A 432 5.06 23.99 4.83
CA GLY A 432 5.95 24.64 3.87
C GLY A 432 7.04 23.75 3.28
N ASP A 433 7.26 22.53 3.78
CA ASP A 433 8.20 21.58 3.17
C ASP A 433 7.74 21.20 1.77
N GLU A 434 8.70 21.19 0.83
CA GLU A 434 8.53 20.85 -0.58
C GLU A 434 9.59 19.81 -0.98
N GLU A 435 9.21 18.83 -1.81
CA GLU A 435 10.14 17.92 -2.46
C GLU A 435 9.78 17.80 -3.95
N LEU A 436 10.80 17.59 -4.79
CA LEU A 436 10.66 17.41 -6.21
C LEU A 436 11.08 15.99 -6.59
N LEU A 437 10.11 15.14 -6.92
CA LEU A 437 10.35 13.72 -7.20
C LEU A 437 10.75 13.50 -8.66
N PRO A 438 11.98 13.02 -8.96
CA PRO A 438 12.38 12.63 -10.30
C PRO A 438 11.81 11.23 -10.63
N LEU A 439 11.12 11.11 -11.76
CA LEU A 439 10.57 9.85 -12.25
C LEU A 439 11.05 9.60 -13.68
N HIS A 440 11.76 8.50 -13.90
CA HIS A 440 12.25 8.12 -15.22
C HIS A 440 11.15 7.38 -16.01
N THR A 441 10.82 7.86 -17.20
CA THR A 441 9.70 7.30 -17.98
C THR A 441 10.13 6.08 -18.78
N ASN A 442 9.35 5.01 -18.69
CA ASN A 442 9.56 3.79 -19.44
C ASN A 442 8.22 3.27 -20.01
N LEU A 443 8.28 2.22 -20.83
CA LEU A 443 7.10 1.47 -21.23
C LEU A 443 7.40 -0.04 -21.13
N PRO A 444 6.44 -0.85 -20.65
CA PRO A 444 6.58 -2.31 -20.66
C PRO A 444 6.80 -2.87 -22.07
N ASN A 445 7.46 -4.02 -22.16
CA ASN A 445 7.81 -4.62 -23.46
C ASN A 445 6.57 -4.85 -24.35
N GLY A 446 6.62 -4.31 -25.57
CA GLY A 446 5.54 -4.42 -26.56
C GLY A 446 4.41 -3.39 -26.40
N TYR A 447 4.55 -2.39 -25.52
CA TYR A 447 3.65 -1.25 -25.40
C TYR A 447 4.11 -0.13 -26.34
N GLN A 448 3.16 0.60 -26.94
CA GLN A 448 3.44 1.74 -27.83
C GLN A 448 3.17 3.09 -27.14
N GLU A 449 2.17 3.11 -26.27
CA GLU A 449 1.80 4.20 -25.39
C GLU A 449 1.35 3.65 -24.04
N GLY A 450 1.51 4.45 -23.00
CA GLY A 450 1.11 4.17 -21.63
C GLY A 450 0.68 5.45 -20.92
N GLN A 451 -0.01 5.30 -19.80
CA GLN A 451 -0.41 6.42 -18.97
C GLN A 451 -0.11 6.09 -17.52
N ASP A 452 0.73 6.91 -16.92
CA ASP A 452 1.18 6.81 -15.55
C ASP A 452 0.39 7.80 -14.70
N ILE A 453 -0.15 7.34 -13.57
CA ILE A 453 -0.87 8.18 -12.62
C ILE A 453 -0.10 8.18 -11.30
N ILE A 454 0.54 9.30 -10.99
CA ILE A 454 1.23 9.48 -9.71
C ILE A 454 0.22 10.01 -8.72
N LYS A 455 -0.19 9.14 -7.81
CA LYS A 455 -1.22 9.41 -6.80
C LYS A 455 -0.59 9.59 -5.43
N VAL A 456 -0.64 10.82 -4.96
CA VAL A 456 -0.07 11.23 -3.68
C VAL A 456 -1.17 11.23 -2.62
N PHE A 457 -0.91 10.56 -1.51
CA PHE A 457 -1.71 10.61 -0.29
C PHE A 457 -0.94 11.39 0.76
N ALA A 458 -1.66 12.15 1.58
CA ALA A 458 -1.09 12.85 2.72
C ALA A 458 -2.02 12.73 3.94
N THR A 459 -1.49 12.26 5.07
CA THR A 459 -2.25 11.90 6.27
C THR A 459 -1.70 12.55 7.53
N VAL A 460 -2.54 12.69 8.57
CA VAL A 460 -2.10 13.19 9.88
C VAL A 460 -1.55 12.06 10.76
N GLY A 461 -2.20 10.89 10.74
CA GLY A 461 -1.76 9.68 11.43
C GLY A 461 -0.67 8.93 10.66
N THR A 462 -0.05 7.94 11.29
CA THR A 462 0.72 6.89 10.58
C THR A 462 -0.19 6.18 9.59
N THR A 463 0.35 5.69 8.47
CA THR A 463 -0.42 4.95 7.46
C THR A 463 0.52 4.06 6.69
N ASP A 464 0.11 2.82 6.41
CA ASP A 464 0.75 1.99 5.38
C ASP A 464 -0.15 1.91 4.14
N PHE A 465 0.46 2.11 2.97
CA PHE A 465 -0.19 2.03 1.66
C PHE A 465 0.31 0.85 0.81
N HIS A 466 1.35 0.11 1.23
CA HIS A 466 1.85 -1.01 0.44
C HIS A 466 0.78 -2.09 0.20
N TRP A 467 -0.23 -2.22 1.07
CA TRP A 467 -1.37 -3.12 0.84
C TRP A 467 -2.30 -2.72 -0.33
N LEU A 468 -2.13 -1.50 -0.88
CA LEU A 468 -2.76 -1.06 -2.13
C LEU A 468 -1.90 -1.34 -3.37
N GLU A 469 -0.66 -1.82 -3.20
CA GLU A 469 0.19 -2.23 -4.31
C GLU A 469 -0.36 -3.46 -5.02
N LEU A 470 -0.07 -3.53 -6.32
CA LEU A 470 -0.51 -4.59 -7.21
C LEU A 470 0.65 -4.93 -8.15
N PRO A 471 0.96 -6.23 -8.37
CA PRO A 471 1.92 -6.61 -9.39
C PRO A 471 1.40 -6.25 -10.79
N ALA A 472 2.28 -6.26 -11.79
CA ALA A 472 1.89 -6.15 -13.19
C ALA A 472 0.89 -7.27 -13.56
N LEU A 473 -0.22 -6.91 -14.21
CA LEU A 473 -1.25 -7.88 -14.62
C LEU A 473 -0.73 -8.92 -15.62
N ASP A 474 0.26 -8.53 -16.42
CA ASP A 474 0.91 -9.34 -17.45
C ASP A 474 1.88 -10.39 -16.86
N GLN A 475 2.14 -10.38 -15.54
CA GLN A 475 2.99 -11.36 -14.86
C GLN A 475 2.17 -12.45 -14.12
N PRO A 476 2.61 -13.72 -14.12
CA PRO A 476 1.87 -14.78 -13.44
C PRO A 476 1.93 -14.62 -11.92
N ILE A 477 0.75 -14.51 -11.29
CA ILE A 477 0.60 -14.60 -9.84
C ILE A 477 1.01 -16.01 -9.40
N ILE A 478 2.17 -16.13 -8.75
CA ILE A 478 2.67 -17.40 -8.21
C ILE A 478 1.83 -17.77 -6.99
N ALA A 479 0.82 -18.62 -7.18
CA ALA A 479 0.02 -19.23 -6.13
C ALA A 479 0.18 -20.75 -6.18
N MET A 480 0.65 -21.36 -5.08
CA MET A 480 0.83 -22.81 -5.00
C MET A 480 -0.50 -23.53 -4.73
N THR A 481 -0.74 -24.64 -5.42
CA THR A 481 -2.05 -25.33 -5.45
C THR A 481 -2.32 -26.22 -4.23
N GLY A 482 -3.51 -26.12 -3.63
CA GLY A 482 -4.00 -27.02 -2.56
C GLY A 482 -5.49 -27.39 -2.72
N LYS A 483 -5.83 -28.68 -2.57
CA LYS A 483 -7.18 -29.25 -2.81
C LYS A 483 -8.19 -29.04 -1.68
N THR A 484 -9.48 -29.08 -2.04
CA THR A 484 -10.67 -28.73 -1.23
C THR A 484 -11.45 -29.90 -0.62
N SER A 485 -12.02 -29.66 0.58
CA SER A 485 -13.15 -30.34 1.25
C SER A 485 -13.34 -29.70 2.66
N GLY A 486 -14.52 -29.43 3.23
CA GLY A 486 -15.92 -29.59 2.81
C GLY A 486 -16.83 -28.61 3.61
N ASN A 487 -18.14 -28.85 3.76
CA ASN A 487 -19.10 -27.90 4.41
C ASN A 487 -20.31 -28.65 5.06
N PRO A 488 -21.37 -28.01 5.64
CA PRO A 488 -21.49 -26.91 6.62
C PRO A 488 -22.52 -27.16 7.79
N LEU A 489 -22.75 -26.11 8.60
CA LEU A 489 -24.07 -25.60 9.07
C LEU A 489 -24.67 -26.02 10.44
N ASP A 490 -24.64 -27.28 10.86
CA ASP A 490 -25.62 -27.78 11.85
C ASP A 490 -25.34 -27.53 13.36
N GLU A 491 -24.58 -26.49 13.72
CA GLU A 491 -24.56 -25.98 15.12
C GLU A 491 -24.59 -24.45 15.23
N LEU A 492 -25.30 -23.81 14.29
CA LEU A 492 -25.69 -22.39 14.26
C LEU A 492 -26.48 -21.90 15.52
N LEU A 493 -26.96 -22.79 16.39
CA LEU A 493 -28.09 -22.51 17.28
C LEU A 493 -27.94 -23.02 18.74
N ALA A 494 -26.87 -22.61 19.44
CA ALA A 494 -26.79 -22.78 20.90
C ALA A 494 -26.17 -21.58 21.65
N ALA A 495 -26.97 -20.98 22.54
CA ALA A 495 -26.57 -20.13 23.67
C ALA A 495 -26.12 -18.67 23.42
N ILE A 496 -27.02 -17.86 22.85
CA ILE A 496 -27.16 -16.44 23.20
C ILE A 496 -27.53 -16.32 24.69
N ALA A 497 -26.68 -15.72 25.56
CA ALA A 497 -27.08 -15.10 26.84
C ALA A 497 -25.93 -14.40 27.60
N ALA A 498 -25.89 -13.06 27.61
CA ALA A 498 -25.51 -12.20 28.77
C ALA A 498 -25.66 -10.71 28.41
N GLU A 499 -25.91 -9.85 29.41
CA GLU A 499 -26.47 -8.50 29.21
C GLU A 499 -25.51 -7.32 29.53
N GLN A 500 -25.75 -6.22 28.81
CA GLN A 500 -25.48 -4.79 29.12
C GLN A 500 -24.03 -4.22 29.20
N PRO A 501 -23.80 -3.01 28.62
CA PRO A 501 -22.47 -2.39 28.53
C PRO A 501 -22.21 -1.27 29.58
N PRO A 502 -20.93 -1.00 29.95
CA PRO A 502 -20.56 0.19 30.72
C PRO A 502 -20.38 1.46 29.85
N THR A 503 -20.99 2.55 30.33
CA THR A 503 -20.76 3.99 30.05
C THR A 503 -19.66 4.42 29.06
N LYS A 504 -20.09 5.11 27.99
CA LYS A 504 -19.23 5.91 27.11
C LYS A 504 -18.66 7.14 27.83
N ASN A 505 -17.34 7.30 27.81
CA ASN A 505 -16.73 8.63 27.90
C ASN A 505 -16.96 9.37 26.57
N VAL A 506 -17.30 10.65 26.64
CA VAL A 506 -17.57 11.47 25.44
C VAL A 506 -16.24 11.99 24.88
N GLU A 507 -15.68 11.27 23.92
CA GLU A 507 -14.68 11.82 23.00
C GLU A 507 -15.39 12.68 21.94
N THR A 508 -14.84 13.84 21.60
CA THR A 508 -15.31 14.63 20.46
C THR A 508 -15.09 13.83 19.18
N ALA A 509 -16.15 13.60 18.42
CA ALA A 509 -16.08 12.84 17.17
C ALA A 509 -15.30 13.64 16.11
N ARG A 510 -13.97 13.38 16.02
CA ARG A 510 -13.19 13.78 14.85
C ARG A 510 -13.79 13.12 13.62
N TYR A 511 -13.99 13.91 12.57
CA TYR A 511 -14.52 13.42 11.31
C TYR A 511 -13.38 12.77 10.52
N PRO A 512 -13.37 11.44 10.27
CA PRO A 512 -12.21 10.75 9.69
C PRO A 512 -11.72 11.36 8.36
N ALA A 513 -12.65 11.90 7.56
CA ALA A 513 -12.32 12.54 6.30
C ALA A 513 -11.59 13.90 6.44
N ALA A 514 -11.38 14.42 7.64
CA ALA A 514 -10.58 15.62 7.85
C ALA A 514 -9.07 15.34 7.94
N ASP A 515 -8.67 14.13 8.36
CA ASP A 515 -7.30 13.80 8.74
C ASP A 515 -6.46 13.21 7.57
N TRP A 516 -6.97 13.28 6.33
CA TRP A 516 -6.24 12.90 5.11
C TRP A 516 -6.66 13.68 3.87
N ILE A 517 -5.78 13.76 2.87
CA ILE A 517 -6.05 14.32 1.53
C ILE A 517 -5.32 13.49 0.48
N THR A 518 -5.79 13.54 -0.77
CA THR A 518 -5.07 12.98 -1.92
C THR A 518 -5.17 13.91 -3.12
N LYS A 519 -4.12 13.90 -3.95
CA LYS A 519 -4.06 14.52 -5.26
C LYS A 519 -3.35 13.56 -6.22
N GLN A 520 -3.52 13.78 -7.52
CA GLN A 520 -2.84 12.99 -8.54
C GLN A 520 -2.44 13.87 -9.72
N VAL A 521 -1.33 13.51 -10.35
CA VAL A 521 -0.93 13.99 -11.68
C VAL A 521 -0.93 12.81 -12.65
N ILE A 522 -1.11 13.11 -13.93
CA ILE A 522 -1.20 12.11 -15.00
C ILE A 522 -0.17 12.49 -16.06
N VAL A 523 0.64 11.52 -16.47
CA VAL A 523 1.65 11.66 -17.53
C VAL A 523 1.34 10.61 -18.59
N ARG A 524 1.49 10.96 -19.88
CA ARG A 524 1.39 10.00 -20.98
C ARG A 524 2.76 9.73 -21.57
N THR A 525 3.20 8.49 -21.50
CA THR A 525 4.47 8.04 -22.05
C THR A 525 4.24 7.37 -23.41
N LYS A 526 5.06 7.68 -24.42
CA LYS A 526 4.99 7.07 -25.75
C LYS A 526 6.37 6.68 -26.28
N LEU A 527 6.41 5.67 -27.15
CA LEU A 527 7.57 5.44 -28.02
C LEU A 527 7.75 6.62 -28.99
N THR A 528 9.00 6.84 -29.39
CA THR A 528 9.45 7.97 -30.22
C THR A 528 9.19 7.75 -31.70
#